data_AF-A0A6N1DU08-F1
#
_entry.id   AF-A0A6N1DU08-F1
#
_cell.length_a   1.000
_cell.length_b   1.000
_cell.length_c   1.000
_cell.angle_alpha   90.00
_cell.angle_beta   90.00
_cell.angle_gamma   90.00
#
_symmetry.space_group_name_H-M   'P 1'
#
loop_
_entity.id
_entity.type
_entity.pdbx_description
1 polymer ?
#
loop_
_entity_poly.entity_id
_entity_poly.type
_entity_poly.pdbx_seq_one_letter_code
_entity_poly.pdbx_strand_id
1 'polypeptide(L)'
;MDSEAFARAAAQLQRLAARAPAAVLCAERDPAQCHRSLLADYLALRGVQVVHLLGPGVRRAHVLHPGARRESQRLVYDRASGTLDLH
;
A
#
# COMPACT_ATOMS: atom_id res chain seq x y z
N MET A 1 -4.64 -9.80 -2.73
CA MET A 1 -5.46 -8.61 -2.39
C MET A 1 -6.47 -8.26 -3.50
N ASP A 2 -6.92 -9.24 -4.30
CA ASP A 2 -7.91 -9.03 -5.36
C ASP A 2 -9.15 -9.89 -5.05
N SER A 3 -9.90 -9.47 -4.03
CA SER A 3 -11.14 -10.14 -3.62
C SER A 3 -12.13 -9.11 -3.12
N GLU A 4 -13.42 -9.46 -3.17
CA GLU A 4 -14.46 -8.59 -2.66
C GLU A 4 -14.34 -8.34 -1.16
N ALA A 5 -13.92 -9.36 -0.39
CA ALA A 5 -13.71 -9.23 1.05
C ALA A 5 -12.65 -8.17 1.36
N PHE A 6 -11.54 -8.18 0.60
CA PHE A 6 -10.51 -7.16 0.71
C PHE A 6 -11.05 -5.77 0.35
N ALA A 7 -11.76 -5.64 -0.78
CA ALA A 7 -12.33 -4.36 -1.20
C ALA A 7 -13.29 -3.77 -0.15
N ARG A 8 -14.15 -4.60 0.46
CA ARG A 8 -15.05 -4.18 1.54
C ARG A 8 -14.30 -3.71 2.77
N ALA A 9 -13.28 -4.45 3.21
CA ALA A 9 -12.46 -4.10 4.36
C ALA A 9 -11.65 -2.80 4.12
N ALA A 10 -11.08 -2.62 2.94
CA ALA A 10 -10.37 -1.39 2.57
C ALA A 10 -11.31 -0.18 2.57
N ALA A 11 -12.54 -0.32 2.02
CA ALA A 11 -13.54 0.74 2.06
C ALA A 11 -13.98 1.07 3.50
N GLN A 12 -14.08 0.07 4.38
CA GLN A 12 -14.33 0.30 5.80
C GLN A 12 -13.21 1.09 6.46
N LEU A 13 -11.95 0.73 6.19
CA LEU A 13 -10.80 1.46 6.69
C LEU A 13 -10.80 2.92 6.21
N GLN A 14 -11.13 3.17 4.95
CA GLN A 14 -11.27 4.53 4.41
C GLN A 14 -12.32 5.35 5.18
N ARG A 15 -13.48 4.75 5.47
CA ARG A 15 -14.53 5.41 6.26
C ARG A 15 -14.09 5.71 7.69
N LEU A 16 -13.31 4.83 8.30
CA LEU A 16 -12.74 5.07 9.64
C LEU A 16 -11.72 6.21 9.61
N ALA A 17 -10.80 6.18 8.64
CA ALA A 17 -9.77 7.21 8.45
C ALA A 17 -10.37 8.61 8.14
N ALA A 18 -11.54 8.67 7.51
CA ALA A 18 -12.25 9.93 7.25
C ALA A 18 -12.83 10.58 8.52
N ARG A 19 -12.97 9.82 9.62
CA ARG A 19 -13.54 10.32 10.89
C ARG A 19 -12.47 10.69 11.90
N ALA A 20 -11.37 9.95 11.92
CA ALA A 20 -10.24 10.16 12.82
C ALA A 20 -8.96 9.54 12.22
N PRO A 21 -7.76 9.99 12.64
CA PRO A 21 -6.52 9.32 12.27
C PRO A 21 -6.58 7.82 12.58
N ALA A 22 -6.39 6.99 11.57
CA ALA A 22 -6.41 5.53 11.68
C ALA A 22 -5.04 4.96 11.33
N ALA A 23 -4.59 3.96 12.08
CA ALA A 23 -3.34 3.25 11.84
C ALA A 23 -3.61 1.76 11.67
N VAL A 24 -3.02 1.17 10.63
CA VAL A 24 -2.95 -0.29 10.44
C VAL A 24 -1.52 -0.71 10.73
N LEU A 25 -1.35 -1.59 11.72
CA LEU A 25 -0.06 -2.08 12.16
C LEU A 25 0.16 -3.51 11.66
N CYS A 26 1.43 -3.87 11.53
CA CYS A 26 1.90 -5.21 11.19
C CYS A 26 3.14 -5.51 12.05
N ALA A 27 3.61 -6.75 12.05
CA ALA A 27 4.77 -7.15 12.86
C ALA A 27 6.09 -6.55 12.31
N GLU A 28 6.21 -6.40 11.00
CA GLU A 28 7.40 -5.88 10.35
C GLU A 28 7.50 -4.37 10.45
N ARG A 29 8.72 -3.89 10.73
CA ARG A 29 9.02 -2.46 10.77
C ARG A 29 9.01 -1.81 9.40
N ASP A 30 9.53 -2.49 8.37
CA ASP A 30 9.67 -1.93 7.02
C ASP A 30 8.46 -2.29 6.16
N PRO A 31 7.68 -1.31 5.66
CA PRO A 31 6.54 -1.60 4.80
C PRO A 31 6.92 -2.34 3.51
N ALA A 32 8.14 -2.21 3.00
CA ALA A 32 8.58 -2.92 1.78
C ALA A 32 8.66 -4.45 1.98
N GLN A 33 8.72 -4.91 3.23
CA GLN A 33 8.89 -6.33 3.57
C GLN A 33 7.58 -6.99 4.01
N CYS A 34 6.46 -6.27 3.99
CA CYS A 34 5.19 -6.84 4.43
C CYS A 34 4.02 -6.41 3.54
N HIS A 35 2.92 -7.15 3.69
CA HIS A 35 1.70 -6.97 2.93
C HIS A 35 1.03 -5.59 3.09
N ARG A 36 1.40 -4.78 4.08
CA ARG A 36 0.83 -3.43 4.24
C ARG A 36 1.30 -2.44 3.17
N SER A 37 2.41 -2.71 2.47
CA SER A 37 2.78 -1.94 1.26
C SER A 37 1.68 -2.05 0.21
N LEU A 38 1.21 -3.27 -0.07
CA LEU A 38 0.15 -3.51 -1.05
C LEU A 38 -1.18 -2.82 -0.69
N LEU A 39 -1.52 -2.80 0.61
CA LEU A 39 -2.68 -2.04 1.11
C LEU A 39 -2.47 -0.52 0.95
N ALA A 40 -1.26 -0.03 1.23
CA ALA A 40 -0.91 1.37 1.07
C ALA A 40 -1.00 1.80 -0.40
N ASP A 41 -0.52 0.99 -1.34
CA ASP A 41 -0.65 1.23 -2.78
C ASP A 41 -2.12 1.34 -3.19
N TYR A 42 -2.94 0.39 -2.71
CA TYR A 42 -4.39 0.37 -2.97
C TYR A 42 -5.08 1.64 -2.46
N LEU A 43 -4.75 2.09 -1.25
CA LEU A 43 -5.34 3.28 -0.65
C LEU A 43 -4.86 4.57 -1.34
N ALA A 44 -3.57 4.65 -1.67
CA ALA A 44 -2.98 5.81 -2.33
C ALA A 44 -3.56 6.02 -3.75
N LEU A 45 -3.75 4.96 -4.53
CA LEU A 45 -4.43 5.06 -5.84
C LEU A 45 -5.89 5.51 -5.75
N ARG A 46 -6.49 5.43 -4.55
CA ARG A 46 -7.83 5.94 -4.23
C ARG A 46 -7.80 7.33 -3.59
N GLY A 47 -6.66 8.02 -3.62
CA GLY A 47 -6.52 9.39 -3.12
C GLY A 47 -6.36 9.50 -1.61
N VAL A 48 -6.15 8.40 -0.89
CA VAL A 48 -5.89 8.43 0.55
C VAL A 48 -4.42 8.73 0.80
N GLN A 49 -4.14 9.76 1.60
CA GLN A 49 -2.77 10.01 2.06
C GLN A 49 -2.37 8.93 3.07
N VAL A 50 -1.35 8.14 2.73
CA VAL A 50 -0.79 7.11 3.62
C VAL A 50 0.60 7.54 4.11
N VAL A 51 0.82 7.40 5.42
CA VAL A 51 2.09 7.68 6.08
C VAL A 51 2.54 6.44 6.87
N HIS A 52 3.78 6.04 6.68
CA HIS A 52 4.41 4.94 7.40
C HIS A 52 5.01 5.43 8.71
N LEU A 53 4.64 4.80 9.82
CA LEU A 53 5.22 5.04 11.14
C LEU A 53 6.36 4.03 11.36
N LEU A 54 7.61 4.50 11.33
CA LEU A 54 8.81 3.64 11.32
C LEU A 54 9.56 3.63 12.66
N GLY A 55 9.13 4.46 13.62
CA GLY A 55 9.71 4.59 14.94
C GLY A 55 9.34 5.93 15.60
N PRO A 56 9.80 6.20 16.82
CA PRO A 56 9.56 7.46 17.51
C PRO A 56 10.03 8.64 16.65
N GLY A 57 9.11 9.55 16.31
CA GLY A 57 9.39 10.72 15.45
C GLY A 57 9.65 10.41 13.96
N VAL A 58 9.90 9.15 13.59
CA VAL A 58 10.23 8.76 12.21
C VAL A 58 8.98 8.38 11.45
N ARG A 59 8.62 9.21 10.47
CA ARG A 59 7.50 8.97 9.56
C ARG A 59 7.93 9.16 8.10
N ARG A 60 7.33 8.42 7.19
CA ARG A 60 7.61 8.52 5.74
C ARG A 60 6.32 8.48 4.96
N ALA A 61 6.08 9.45 4.08
CA ALA A 61 4.95 9.38 3.15
C ALA A 61 5.08 8.13 2.27
N HIS A 62 3.97 7.46 2.00
CA HIS A 62 3.98 6.31 1.10
C HIS A 62 4.27 6.76 -0.33
N VAL A 63 5.18 6.05 -0.97
CA VAL A 63 5.45 6.15 -2.40
C VAL A 63 4.96 4.83 -3.01
N LEU A 64 4.26 4.93 -4.14
CA LEU A 64 3.77 3.75 -4.84
C LEU A 64 4.91 2.79 -5.14
N HIS A 65 4.64 1.49 -5.01
CA HIS A 65 5.56 0.48 -5.47
C HIS A 65 5.94 0.72 -6.95
N PRO A 66 7.21 0.56 -7.36
CA PRO A 66 7.63 0.91 -8.73
C PRO A 66 6.87 0.18 -9.84
N GLY A 67 6.45 -1.06 -9.59
CA GLY A 67 5.61 -1.83 -10.50
C GLY A 67 4.11 -1.61 -10.34
N ALA A 68 3.66 -0.82 -9.35
CA ALA A 68 2.25 -0.56 -9.14
C ALA A 68 1.73 0.50 -10.11
N ARG A 69 0.71 0.14 -10.89
CA ARG A 69 0.00 1.06 -11.76
C ARG A 69 -1.51 0.95 -11.59
N ARG A 70 -2.19 2.05 -11.87
CA ARG A 70 -3.65 2.08 -11.94
C ARG A 70 -4.09 1.71 -13.35
N GLU A 71 -4.90 0.68 -13.47
CA GLU A 71 -5.60 0.34 -14.71
C GLU A 71 -7.11 0.49 -14.49
N SER A 72 -7.68 1.56 -15.02
CA SER A 72 -9.07 1.95 -14.76
C SER A 72 -9.38 2.08 -13.26
N GLN A 73 -10.02 1.07 -12.67
CA GLN A 73 -10.36 0.99 -11.24
C GLN A 73 -9.62 -0.11 -10.48
N ARG A 74 -8.65 -0.76 -11.14
CA ARG A 74 -7.85 -1.84 -10.56
C ARG A 74 -6.41 -1.37 -10.32
N LEU A 75 -5.83 -1.90 -9.25
CA LEU A 75 -4.40 -1.84 -9.00
C LEU A 75 -3.77 -3.06 -9.66
N VAL A 76 -2.82 -2.83 -10.54
CA VAL A 76 -2.07 -3.87 -11.25
C VAL A 76 -0.60 -3.72 -10.91
N TYR A 77 0.09 -4.85 -10.74
CA TYR A 77 1.53 -4.89 -10.56
C TYR A 77 2.15 -5.51 -11.80
N ASP A 78 2.98 -4.73 -12.48
CA ASP A 78 3.79 -5.26 -13.56
C ASP A 78 4.89 -6.14 -12.96
N ARG A 79 5.07 -7.34 -13.52
CA ARG A 79 6.23 -8.16 -13.17
C ARG A 79 7.45 -7.46 -13.76
N ALA A 80 8.42 -7.13 -12.91
CA ALA A 80 9.70 -6.66 -13.39
C ALA A 80 10.33 -7.75 -14.27
N SER A 81 10.39 -7.50 -15.58
CA SER A 81 11.24 -8.27 -16.49
C SER A 81 12.67 -7.80 -16.28
N GLY A 82 13.38 -8.43 -15.34
CA GLY A 82 14.81 -8.22 -15.17
C GLY A 82 15.57 -8.81 -16.36
N THR A 83 16.54 -8.09 -16.90
CA THR A 83 17.59 -8.69 -17.73
C THR A 83 18.69 -9.11 -16.77
N LEU A 84 18.99 -10.41 -16.72
CA LEU A 84 20.12 -10.94 -15.97
C LEU A 84 21.30 -11.03 -16.93
N ASP A 85 22.26 -10.14 -16.77
CA ASP A 85 23.54 -10.28 -17.46
C ASP A 85 24.28 -11.47 -16.85
N LEU A 86 24.44 -12.52 -17.64
CA LEU A 86 25.27 -13.67 -17.30
C LEU A 86 26.71 -13.32 -17.66
N HIS A 87 27.42 -12.66 -16.74
CA HIS A 87 28.89 -12.58 -16.81
C HIS A 87 29.51 -13.89 -16.32
#